data_AF-A0A935GW59-F1
#
_entry.id   AF-A0A935GW59-F1
#
_cell.length_a   1.000
_cell.length_b   1.000
_cell.length_c   1.000
_cell.angle_alpha   90.00
_cell.angle_beta   90.00
_cell.angle_gamma   90.00
#
_symmetry.space_group_name_H-M   'P 1'
#
loop_
_entity.id
_entity.type
_entity.pdbx_description
1 polymer ?
#
loop_
_entity_poly.entity_id
_entity_poly.type
_entity_poly.pdbx_seq_one_letter_code
_entity_poly.pdbx_strand_id
1 'polypeptide(L)'
;MKKHFPIAMLIVAACALPMSGWGQNVYRCGSTYSETPCEGGVLMDIQDHNTPEQKTQTKAKAAAARTIKQEHARQEAIARAEHRLYIKHATKDAAIQARAEADARKAAAREKEKSDQASKRTAR
;
A
#
# COMPACT_ATOMS: atom_id res chain seq x y z
N MET A 1 23.15 -12.52 37.34
CA MET A 1 22.74 -12.75 35.93
C MET A 1 23.19 -11.59 35.03
N LYS A 2 24.50 -11.39 34.80
CA LYS A 2 25.02 -10.26 33.97
C LYS A 2 26.34 -10.57 33.24
N LYS A 3 26.66 -11.86 32.98
CA LYS A 3 27.93 -12.27 32.38
C LYS A 3 27.83 -12.92 30.99
N HIS A 4 26.62 -13.18 30.49
CA HIS A 4 26.40 -13.77 29.16
C HIS A 4 25.99 -12.76 28.08
N PHE A 5 25.74 -11.50 28.48
CA PHE A 5 25.33 -10.43 27.58
C PHE A 5 26.35 -10.11 26.47
N PRO A 6 27.69 -10.08 26.72
CA PRO A 6 28.62 -9.77 25.64
C PRO A 6 28.76 -10.93 24.63
N ILE A 7 28.55 -12.18 25.07
CA ILE A 7 28.65 -13.37 24.21
C ILE A 7 27.46 -13.41 23.23
N ALA A 8 26.25 -13.13 23.72
CA ALA A 8 25.05 -13.08 22.88
C ALA A 8 25.14 -12.00 21.79
N MET A 9 25.72 -10.83 22.12
CA MET A 9 25.89 -9.73 21.16
C MET A 9 26.91 -10.05 20.06
N LEU A 10 27.96 -10.81 20.38
CA LEU A 10 28.98 -11.24 19.42
C LEU A 10 28.43 -12.24 18.38
N ILE A 11 27.53 -13.15 18.81
CA ILE A 11 26.91 -14.14 17.92
C ILE A 11 25.98 -13.47 16.91
N VAL A 12 25.17 -12.48 17.34
CA VAL A 12 24.27 -11.74 16.44
C VAL A 12 25.05 -10.90 15.43
N ALA A 13 26.17 -10.30 15.84
CA ALA A 13 27.04 -9.54 14.94
C ALA A 13 27.70 -10.42 13.86
N ALA A 14 28.05 -11.68 14.19
CA ALA A 14 28.63 -12.61 13.22
C ALA A 14 27.62 -13.07 12.15
N CYS A 15 26.32 -13.10 12.46
CA CYS A 15 25.27 -13.44 11.50
C CYS A 15 24.97 -12.33 10.48
N ALA A 16 25.49 -11.12 10.67
CA ALA A 16 25.31 -9.99 9.74
C ALA A 16 26.41 -9.92 8.66
N LEU A 17 27.40 -10.82 8.70
CA LEU A 17 28.36 -10.93 7.61
C LEU A 17 27.63 -11.46 6.38
N PRO A 18 27.65 -10.74 5.25
CA PRO A 18 27.18 -11.30 4.01
C PRO A 18 28.10 -12.48 3.73
N MET A 19 27.58 -13.71 3.89
CA MET A 19 28.16 -14.86 3.22
C MET A 19 28.14 -14.49 1.74
N SER A 20 29.28 -14.03 1.23
CA SER A 20 29.49 -13.87 -0.19
C SER A 20 29.14 -15.21 -0.78
N GLY A 21 28.04 -15.25 -1.56
CA GLY A 21 27.62 -16.46 -2.24
C GLY A 21 28.76 -16.87 -3.16
N TRP A 22 29.53 -17.87 -2.73
CA TRP A 22 30.46 -18.54 -3.62
C TRP A 22 29.57 -19.11 -4.72
N GLY A 23 29.82 -18.71 -5.97
CA GLY A 23 29.00 -19.11 -7.11
C GLY A 23 28.68 -20.59 -7.01
N GLN A 24 27.40 -20.94 -7.10
CA GLN A 24 27.00 -22.34 -6.95
C GLN A 24 27.66 -23.12 -8.10
N ASN A 25 28.66 -23.93 -7.75
CA ASN A 25 29.31 -24.82 -8.69
C ASN A 25 28.27 -25.86 -9.11
N VAL A 26 27.63 -25.64 -10.25
CA VAL A 26 26.68 -26.60 -10.81
C VAL A 26 27.44 -27.50 -11.76
N TYR A 27 27.40 -28.80 -11.52
CA TYR A 27 28.03 -29.81 -12.35
C TYR A 27 26.99 -30.45 -13.27
N ARG A 28 27.34 -30.70 -14.53
CA ARG A 28 26.52 -31.49 -15.44
C ARG A 28 26.98 -32.94 -15.42
N CYS A 29 26.16 -33.81 -14.84
CA CYS A 29 26.35 -35.24 -14.73
C CYS A 29 25.51 -35.92 -15.82
N GLY A 30 26.08 -36.06 -17.03
CA GLY A 30 25.34 -36.57 -18.18
C GLY A 30 24.18 -35.66 -18.61
N SER A 31 22.94 -36.09 -18.34
CA SER A 31 21.70 -35.34 -18.65
C SER A 31 21.11 -34.58 -17.45
N THR A 32 21.74 -34.66 -16.27
CA THR A 32 21.22 -34.06 -15.03
C THR A 32 22.21 -33.05 -14.46
N TYR A 33 21.70 -32.00 -13.82
CA TYR A 33 22.51 -30.99 -13.12
C TYR A 33 22.56 -31.30 -11.62
N SER A 34 23.74 -31.17 -11.00
CA SER A 34 23.98 -31.44 -9.58
C SER A 34 24.81 -30.31 -8.96
N GLU A 35 24.50 -29.92 -7.72
CA GLU A 35 25.33 -28.98 -6.94
C GLU A 35 26.53 -29.69 -6.27
N THR A 36 26.61 -31.01 -6.38
CA THR A 36 27.74 -31.82 -5.89
C THR A 36 28.58 -32.35 -7.05
N PRO A 37 29.92 -32.40 -6.92
CA PRO A 37 30.79 -32.98 -7.94
C PRO A 37 30.42 -34.44 -8.19
N CYS A 38 30.29 -34.83 -9.45
CA CYS A 38 30.02 -36.19 -9.87
C CYS A 38 31.17 -36.73 -10.73
N GLU A 39 31.35 -38.05 -10.71
CA GLU A 39 32.38 -38.72 -11.49
C GLU A 39 32.14 -38.50 -12.99
N GLY A 40 33.09 -37.86 -13.67
CA GLY A 40 32.95 -37.44 -15.08
C GLY A 40 32.09 -36.19 -15.30
N GLY A 41 31.67 -35.50 -14.24
CA GLY A 41 30.89 -34.26 -14.31
C GLY A 41 31.70 -33.06 -14.80
N VAL A 42 31.11 -32.26 -15.69
CA VAL A 42 31.71 -31.00 -16.15
C VAL A 42 31.18 -29.85 -15.31
N LEU A 43 32.08 -29.05 -14.73
CA LEU A 43 31.73 -27.82 -14.02
C LEU A 43 31.10 -26.84 -15.01
N MET A 44 29.89 -26.38 -14.70
CA MET A 44 29.20 -25.33 -15.43
C MET A 44 29.42 -24.00 -14.72
N ASP A 45 30.05 -23.06 -15.43
CA ASP A 45 30.20 -21.69 -14.97
C ASP A 45 28.88 -20.94 -15.21
N ILE A 46 27.99 -20.94 -14.21
CA ILE A 46 26.76 -20.17 -14.25
C ILE A 46 27.06 -18.77 -13.72
N GLN A 47 27.70 -17.96 -14.55
CA GLN A 47 27.88 -16.55 -14.28
C GLN A 47 26.70 -15.75 -14.83
N ASP A 48 26.40 -14.65 -14.17
CA ASP A 48 25.43 -13.66 -14.65
C ASP A 48 25.92 -13.08 -16.00
N HIS A 49 25.39 -13.62 -17.11
CA HIS A 49 25.71 -13.23 -18.49
C HIS A 49 25.36 -11.78 -18.84
N ASN A 50 24.75 -11.02 -17.92
CA ASN A 50 24.46 -9.61 -18.18
C ASN A 50 25.74 -8.80 -18.32
N THR A 51 25.95 -8.23 -19.51
CA THR A 51 27.06 -7.32 -19.77
C THR A 51 26.93 -6.07 -18.87
N PRO A 52 28.04 -5.39 -18.54
CA PRO A 52 27.99 -4.17 -17.74
C PRO A 52 27.05 -3.11 -18.36
N GLU A 53 26.99 -3.01 -19.69
CA GLU A 53 26.07 -2.13 -20.41
C GLU A 53 24.59 -2.53 -20.23
N GLN A 54 24.28 -3.82 -20.19
CA GLN A 54 22.92 -4.28 -19.92
C GLN A 54 22.49 -3.95 -18.49
N LYS A 55 23.42 -4.05 -17.53
CA LYS A 55 23.19 -3.68 -16.13
C LYS A 55 22.93 -2.19 -15.97
N THR A 56 23.70 -1.33 -16.65
CA THR A 56 23.48 0.13 -16.60
C THR A 56 22.18 0.53 -17.27
N GLN A 57 21.86 -0.05 -18.44
CA GLN A 57 20.60 0.22 -19.13
C GLN A 57 19.39 -0.20 -18.27
N THR A 58 19.47 -1.36 -17.63
CA THR A 58 18.40 -1.86 -16.74
C THR A 58 18.21 -0.95 -15.53
N LYS A 59 19.30 -0.49 -14.91
CA LYS A 59 19.24 0.49 -13.81
C LYS A 59 18.62 1.80 -14.24
N ALA A 60 18.99 2.33 -15.41
CA ALA A 60 18.42 3.56 -15.95
C ALA A 60 16.91 3.42 -16.22
N LYS A 61 16.49 2.31 -16.85
CA LYS A 61 15.07 2.00 -17.08
C LYS A 61 14.30 1.87 -15.77
N ALA A 62 14.88 1.21 -14.77
CA ALA A 62 14.27 1.07 -13.45
C ALA A 62 14.13 2.43 -12.73
N ALA A 63 15.12 3.32 -12.85
CA ALA A 63 15.04 4.66 -12.30
C ALA A 63 13.93 5.49 -12.98
N ALA A 64 13.86 5.47 -14.31
CA ALA A 64 12.80 6.14 -15.06
C ALA A 64 11.40 5.59 -14.74
N ALA A 65 11.26 4.27 -14.59
CA ALA A 65 10.00 3.66 -14.20
C ALA A 65 9.57 4.09 -12.78
N ARG A 66 10.52 4.28 -11.86
CA ARG A 66 10.24 4.76 -10.49
C ARG A 66 9.73 6.20 -10.50
N THR A 67 10.34 7.09 -11.29
CA THR A 67 9.90 8.49 -11.38
C THR A 67 8.48 8.59 -11.96
N ILE A 68 8.20 7.85 -13.03
CA ILE A 68 6.85 7.80 -13.64
C ILE A 68 5.82 7.30 -12.63
N LYS A 69 6.12 6.21 -11.91
CA LYS A 69 5.23 5.67 -10.87
C LYS A 69 4.98 6.66 -9.74
N GLN A 70 6.02 7.38 -9.30
CA GLN A 70 5.90 8.37 -8.24
C GLN A 70 5.02 9.55 -8.67
N GLU A 71 5.17 10.02 -9.91
CA GLU A 71 4.34 11.10 -10.45
C GLU A 71 2.88 10.66 -10.58
N HIS A 72 2.63 9.46 -11.11
CA HIS A 72 1.27 8.92 -11.19
C HIS A 72 0.63 8.77 -9.80
N ALA A 73 1.38 8.26 -8.82
CA ALA A 73 0.91 8.14 -7.45
C ALA A 73 0.57 9.51 -6.83
N ARG A 74 1.35 10.55 -7.15
CA ARG A 74 1.09 11.92 -6.71
C ARG A 74 -0.21 12.47 -7.33
N GLN A 75 -0.39 12.29 -8.63
CA GLN A 75 -1.60 12.73 -9.34
C GLN A 75 -2.85 12.02 -8.81
N GLU A 76 -2.78 10.70 -8.61
CA GLU A 76 -3.88 9.95 -8.00
C GLU A 76 -4.19 10.41 -6.58
N ALA A 77 -3.16 10.73 -5.78
CA ALA A 77 -3.37 11.23 -4.42
C ALA A 77 -4.10 12.58 -4.42
N ILE A 78 -3.75 13.48 -5.35
CA ILE A 78 -4.43 14.78 -5.52
C ILE A 78 -5.89 14.55 -5.95
N ALA A 79 -6.12 13.75 -6.99
CA ALA A 79 -7.47 13.46 -7.48
C ALA A 79 -8.36 12.83 -6.40
N ARG A 80 -7.81 11.91 -5.58
CA ARG A 80 -8.53 11.32 -4.44
C ARG A 80 -8.82 12.35 -3.35
N ALA A 81 -7.89 13.27 -3.08
CA ALA A 81 -8.10 14.32 -2.09
C ALA A 81 -9.20 15.29 -2.53
N GLU A 82 -9.18 15.72 -3.80
CA GLU A 82 -10.22 16.58 -4.39
C GLU A 82 -11.59 15.90 -4.37
N HIS A 83 -11.66 14.65 -4.83
CA HIS A 83 -12.90 13.88 -4.81
C HIS A 83 -13.45 13.71 -3.38
N ARG A 84 -12.57 13.50 -2.39
CA ARG A 84 -12.97 13.42 -0.98
C ARG A 84 -13.51 14.75 -0.47
N LEU A 85 -12.95 15.87 -0.88
CA LEU A 85 -13.47 17.20 -0.55
C LEU A 85 -14.84 17.40 -1.18
N TYR A 86 -15.00 17.08 -2.47
CA TYR A 86 -16.28 17.15 -3.17
C TYR A 86 -17.38 16.36 -2.44
N ILE A 87 -17.12 15.09 -2.09
CA ILE A 87 -18.07 14.27 -1.32
C ILE A 87 -18.38 14.90 0.03
N LYS A 88 -17.38 15.44 0.75
CA LYS A 88 -17.61 16.12 2.02
C LYS A 88 -18.51 17.35 1.88
N HIS A 89 -18.36 18.12 0.81
CA HIS A 89 -19.23 19.26 0.55
C HIS A 89 -20.64 18.81 0.19
N ALA A 90 -20.79 17.88 -0.74
CA ALA A 90 -22.09 17.33 -1.13
C ALA A 90 -22.85 16.71 0.06
N THR A 91 -22.17 15.98 0.94
CA THR A 91 -22.78 15.40 2.15
C THR A 91 -23.17 16.45 3.19
N LYS A 92 -22.38 17.52 3.34
CA LYS A 92 -22.76 18.64 4.21
C LYS A 92 -23.98 19.36 3.69
N ASP A 93 -24.03 19.64 2.39
CA ASP A 93 -25.16 20.33 1.77
C ASP A 93 -26.44 19.50 1.86
N ALA A 94 -26.35 18.20 1.60
CA ALA A 94 -27.46 17.27 1.80
C ALA A 94 -27.93 17.24 3.27
N ALA A 95 -27.02 17.27 4.24
CA ALA A 95 -27.36 17.32 5.66
C ALA A 95 -28.04 18.63 6.07
N ILE A 96 -27.63 19.76 5.50
CA ILE A 96 -28.26 21.07 5.72
C ILE A 96 -29.68 21.07 5.16
N GLN A 97 -29.87 20.57 3.93
CA GLN A 97 -31.19 20.45 3.31
C GLN A 97 -32.12 19.55 4.11
N ALA A 98 -31.65 18.37 4.53
CA ALA A 98 -32.44 17.46 5.35
C ALA A 98 -32.87 18.07 6.69
N ARG A 99 -32.02 18.89 7.32
CA ARG A 99 -32.37 19.63 8.54
C ARG A 99 -33.43 20.71 8.27
N ALA A 100 -33.25 21.50 7.21
CA ALA A 100 -34.21 22.53 6.83
C ALA A 100 -35.60 21.93 6.53
N GLU A 101 -35.65 20.80 5.83
CA GLU A 101 -36.90 20.08 5.57
C GLU A 101 -37.54 19.52 6.85
N ALA A 102 -36.73 18.95 7.75
CA ALA A 102 -37.24 18.44 9.03
C ALA A 102 -37.82 19.57 9.90
N ASP A 103 -37.17 20.73 9.93
CA ASP A 103 -37.64 21.89 10.67
C ASP A 103 -38.91 22.50 10.05
N ALA A 104 -38.99 22.57 8.71
CA ALA A 104 -40.20 22.99 8.00
C ALA A 104 -41.39 22.05 8.28
N ARG A 105 -41.18 20.73 8.29
CA ARG A 105 -42.22 19.75 8.64
C ARG A 105 -42.69 19.90 10.08
N LYS A 106 -41.77 20.14 11.02
CA LYS A 106 -42.13 20.39 12.43
C LYS A 106 -42.93 21.67 12.61
N ALA A 107 -42.58 22.74 11.89
CA ALA A 107 -43.32 23.99 11.92
C ALA A 107 -44.76 23.80 11.37
N ALA A 108 -44.90 23.14 10.22
CA ALA A 108 -46.20 22.82 9.64
C ALA A 108 -47.07 21.95 10.57
N ALA A 109 -46.49 20.95 11.23
CA ALA A 109 -47.21 20.13 12.20
C ALA A 109 -47.73 20.92 13.40
N ARG A 110 -46.91 21.84 13.95
CA ARG A 110 -47.31 22.72 15.06
C ARG A 110 -48.42 23.68 14.69
N GLU A 111 -48.38 24.24 13.48
CA GLU A 111 -49.45 25.13 13.00
C GLU A 111 -50.77 24.37 12.80
N LYS A 112 -50.72 23.14 12.29
CA LYS A 112 -51.91 22.29 12.20
C LYS A 112 -52.50 21.96 13.58
N GLU A 113 -51.65 21.61 14.56
CA GLU A 113 -52.09 21.32 15.93
C GLU A 113 -52.73 22.55 16.61
N LYS A 114 -52.16 23.74 16.43
CA LYS A 114 -52.75 25.00 16.94
C LYS A 114 -54.10 25.29 16.29
N SER A 115 -54.23 25.11 14.97
CA SER A 115 -55.49 25.31 14.23
C SER A 115 -56.58 24.34 14.71
N ASP A 116 -56.23 23.06 14.85
CA ASP A 116 -57.15 22.02 15.35
C ASP A 116 -57.58 22.31 16.80
N GLN A 117 -56.67 22.82 17.65
CA GLN A 117 -56.97 23.21 19.03
C GLN A 117 -57.86 24.46 19.10
N ALA A 118 -57.65 25.45 18.23
CA ALA A 118 -58.48 26.65 18.14
C ALA A 118 -59.90 26.30 17.68
N SER A 119 -60.06 25.44 16.67
CA SER A 119 -61.36 24.98 16.18
C SER A 119 -62.15 24.21 17.26
N LYS A 120 -61.47 23.38 18.07
CA LYS A 120 -62.12 22.70 19.21
C LYS A 120 -62.54 23.64 20.34
N ARG A 121 -61.88 24.79 20.52
CA ARG A 121 -62.23 25.80 21.54
C ARG A 121 -63.43 26.65 21.15
N THR A 122 -63.67 26.90 19.87
CA THR A 122 -64.80 27.71 19.39
C THR A 122 -66.09 26.92 19.18
N ALA A 123 -66.02 25.58 19.12
CA ALA A 123 -67.19 24.70 19.00
C ALA A 123 -67.84 24.29 20.34
N ARG A 124 -67.40 24.89 21.46
CA ARG A 124 -67.86 24.58 22.83
C ARG A 124 -68.46 25.82 23.47
#